data_AF-A0A7W9KP90-F1
#
_entry.id   AF-A0A7W9KP90-F1
#
_cell.length_a   1.000
_cell.length_b   1.000
_cell.length_c   1.000
_cell.angle_alpha   90.00
_cell.angle_beta   90.00
_cell.angle_gamma   90.00
#
_symmetry.space_group_name_H-M   'P 1'
#
loop_
_entity.id
_entity.type
_entity.pdbx_description
1 polymer ?
#
loop_
_entity_poly.entity_id
_entity_poly.type
_entity_poly.pdbx_seq_one_letter_code
_entity_poly.pdbx_strand_id
1 'polypeptide(L)'
;MSEAFYAVTYTVGPLIMALVTIGIGTLVTQIRRVRDRGTKKRSGSERVDRCTETSFYRKGADLMPSMDDLQAESVTLRMPARIWAGIDAGMDNVVSLATVDGDAHAVRVGQAIREAGWAQVPWVDGLWPPMDQIISIRLTRAQWRFAADEARESAIDYESLRDEASAQLCRDALAVIEAADVP
;
A
#
# COMPACT_ATOMS: atom_id res chain seq x y z
N MET A 1 31.89 19.17 11.23
CA MET A 1 31.31 18.65 9.98
C MET A 1 30.02 17.93 10.38
N SER A 2 29.01 18.64 10.88
CA SER A 2 27.95 19.44 10.24
C SER A 2 26.72 18.59 9.85
N GLU A 3 25.71 18.62 10.72
CA GLU A 3 24.39 17.97 10.60
C GLU A 3 23.60 18.38 9.35
N ALA A 4 24.06 19.39 8.60
CA ALA A 4 23.46 19.81 7.35
C ALA A 4 23.57 18.78 6.21
N PHE A 5 24.52 17.82 6.29
CA PHE A 5 24.64 16.76 5.27
C PHE A 5 23.60 15.63 5.42
N TYR A 6 23.03 15.43 6.62
CA TYR A 6 22.00 14.40 6.85
C TYR A 6 20.62 14.80 6.31
N ALA A 7 20.33 16.10 6.19
CA ALA A 7 19.05 16.59 5.66
C ALA A 7 18.98 16.59 4.12
N VAL A 8 20.13 16.63 3.43
CA VAL A 8 20.20 16.77 1.96
C VAL A 8 20.14 15.42 1.24
N THR A 9 20.64 14.33 1.84
CA THR A 9 20.49 12.98 1.26
C THR A 9 19.06 12.43 1.40
N TYR A 10 18.31 12.88 2.41
CA TYR A 10 16.90 12.51 2.62
C TYR A 10 15.93 13.19 1.63
N THR A 11 16.34 14.27 0.95
CA THR A 11 15.44 15.04 0.07
C THR A 11 15.64 14.79 -1.42
N VAL A 12 16.84 14.36 -1.86
CA VAL A 12 17.15 14.29 -3.31
C VAL A 12 17.13 12.86 -3.85
N GLY A 13 17.52 11.86 -3.05
CA GLY A 13 17.47 10.44 -3.43
C GLY A 13 16.04 9.93 -3.74
N PRO A 14 15.03 10.25 -2.91
CA PRO A 14 13.64 9.88 -3.19
C PRO A 14 13.03 10.68 -4.35
N LEU A 15 13.57 11.88 -4.66
CA LEU A 15 12.98 12.79 -5.65
C LEU A 15 13.15 12.28 -7.08
N ILE A 16 14.26 11.60 -7.39
CA ILE A 16 14.53 11.09 -8.75
C ILE A 16 13.67 9.86 -9.06
N MET A 17 13.38 9.02 -8.06
CA MET A 17 12.40 7.93 -8.22
C MET A 17 10.96 8.46 -8.20
N ALA A 18 10.63 9.43 -7.34
CA ALA A 18 9.32 10.08 -7.33
C ALA A 18 8.98 10.78 -8.65
N LEU A 19 9.96 11.37 -9.36
CA LEU A 19 9.72 12.07 -10.63
C LEU A 19 9.37 11.13 -11.79
N VAL A 20 9.85 9.88 -11.78
CA VAL A 20 9.41 8.86 -12.75
C VAL A 20 7.97 8.37 -12.42
N THR A 21 7.62 8.33 -11.13
CA THR A 21 6.26 7.97 -10.67
C THR A 21 5.22 9.06 -10.93
N ILE A 22 5.58 10.35 -10.82
CA ILE A 22 4.63 11.48 -11.00
C ILE A 22 4.06 11.52 -12.43
N GLY A 23 4.84 11.18 -13.45
CA GLY A 23 4.38 11.17 -14.85
C GLY A 23 3.29 10.13 -15.11
N ILE A 24 3.43 8.94 -14.53
CA ILE A 24 2.47 7.83 -14.68
C ILE A 24 1.30 7.98 -13.69
N GLY A 25 1.58 8.42 -12.47
CA GLY A 25 0.58 8.67 -11.43
C GLY A 25 -0.47 9.70 -11.86
N THR A 26 -0.09 10.75 -12.59
CA THR A 26 -1.04 11.75 -13.12
C THR A 26 -2.02 11.15 -14.14
N LEU A 27 -1.57 10.18 -14.95
CA LEU A 27 -2.41 9.52 -15.95
C LEU A 27 -3.36 8.49 -15.30
N VAL A 28 -2.86 7.70 -14.34
CA VAL A 28 -3.70 6.81 -13.50
C VAL A 28 -4.75 7.62 -12.72
N THR A 29 -4.37 8.80 -12.21
CA THR A 29 -5.28 9.74 -11.53
C THR A 29 -6.48 10.14 -12.40
N GLN A 30 -6.24 10.43 -13.68
CA GLN A 30 -7.34 10.82 -14.60
C GLN A 30 -8.28 9.63 -14.87
N ILE A 31 -7.74 8.41 -14.98
CA ILE A 31 -8.53 7.21 -15.24
C ILE A 31 -9.41 6.83 -14.04
N ARG A 32 -8.86 6.79 -12.82
CA ARG A 32 -9.65 6.52 -11.59
C ARG A 32 -10.77 7.55 -11.41
N ARG A 33 -10.48 8.85 -11.61
CA ARG A 33 -11.50 9.92 -11.58
C ARG A 33 -12.58 9.79 -12.65
N VAL A 34 -12.27 9.21 -13.81
CA VAL A 34 -13.27 8.95 -14.86
C VAL A 34 -14.10 7.71 -14.49
N ARG A 35 -13.47 6.65 -13.97
CA ARG A 35 -14.15 5.42 -13.50
C ARG A 35 -15.15 5.73 -12.37
N ASP A 36 -14.74 6.49 -11.36
CA ASP A 36 -15.59 6.81 -10.21
C ASP A 36 -16.73 7.79 -10.56
N ARG A 37 -16.52 8.69 -11.53
CA ARG A 37 -17.60 9.53 -12.06
C ARG A 37 -18.62 8.72 -12.86
N GLY A 38 -18.23 7.59 -13.45
CA GLY A 38 -19.12 6.66 -14.14
C GLY A 38 -19.99 5.84 -13.18
N THR A 39 -19.43 5.38 -12.06
CA THR A 39 -20.14 4.58 -11.05
C THR A 39 -21.11 5.43 -10.21
N LYS A 40 -20.71 6.67 -9.84
CA LYS A 40 -21.55 7.58 -9.04
C LYS A 40 -22.81 8.07 -9.76
N LYS A 41 -22.87 8.01 -11.09
CA LYS A 41 -24.09 8.29 -11.87
C LYS A 41 -25.13 7.17 -11.82
N ARG A 42 -24.80 5.97 -11.31
CA ARG A 42 -25.72 4.82 -11.27
C ARG A 42 -26.31 4.52 -9.89
N SER A 43 -25.72 4.97 -8.79
CA SER A 43 -26.27 4.72 -7.45
C SER A 43 -27.17 5.87 -6.97
N GLY A 44 -28.24 6.13 -7.69
CA GLY A 44 -29.36 6.90 -7.18
C GLY A 44 -30.26 5.99 -6.35
N SER A 45 -30.20 6.14 -5.03
CA SER A 45 -31.28 5.84 -4.07
C SER A 45 -31.75 4.37 -3.95
N GLU A 46 -31.11 3.62 -3.05
CA GLU A 46 -31.84 2.60 -2.27
C GLU A 46 -31.42 2.70 -0.80
N ARG A 47 -32.30 3.32 0.00
CA ARG A 47 -32.18 3.49 1.44
C ARG A 47 -32.76 2.22 2.08
N VAL A 48 -31.90 1.31 2.52
CA VAL A 48 -32.30 0.15 3.33
C VAL A 48 -31.97 0.46 4.78
N ASP A 49 -33.01 0.76 5.55
CA ASP A 49 -32.98 0.72 7.01
C ASP A 49 -32.58 -0.69 7.45
N ARG A 50 -31.56 -0.82 8.31
CA ARG A 50 -31.33 -2.07 9.02
C ARG A 50 -31.15 -1.84 10.51
N CYS A 51 -32.12 -2.41 11.22
CA CYS A 51 -32.25 -2.58 12.65
C CYS A 51 -30.95 -2.92 13.37
N THR A 52 -30.80 -2.27 14.52
CA THR A 52 -30.08 -2.75 15.69
C THR A 52 -30.50 -4.16 16.07
N GLU A 53 -29.56 -5.08 16.24
CA GLU A 53 -29.74 -6.19 17.16
C GLU A 53 -28.43 -6.51 17.87
N THR A 54 -28.52 -6.46 19.19
CA THR A 54 -27.46 -6.71 20.17
C THR A 54 -27.43 -8.20 20.51
N SER A 55 -26.28 -8.62 21.04
CA SER A 55 -26.16 -9.74 21.99
C SER A 55 -26.41 -11.15 21.43
N PHE A 56 -25.35 -11.85 21.01
CA PHE A 56 -25.21 -13.30 21.26
C PHE A 56 -23.78 -13.81 20.99
N TYR A 57 -22.80 -13.42 21.81
CA TYR A 57 -21.54 -14.18 21.97
C TYR A 57 -21.08 -14.09 23.43
N ARG A 58 -21.86 -14.68 24.32
CA ARG A 58 -21.43 -15.00 25.69
C ARG A 58 -21.29 -16.51 25.73
N LYS A 59 -20.09 -16.99 26.10
CA LYS A 59 -19.72 -18.38 26.45
C LYS A 59 -19.01 -19.17 25.33
N GLY A 60 -17.69 -18.94 25.21
CA GLY A 60 -16.77 -19.79 24.42
C GLY A 60 -15.41 -19.19 24.03
N ALA A 61 -15.09 -17.95 24.38
CA ALA A 61 -14.04 -17.15 23.75
C ALA A 61 -12.69 -17.06 24.51
N ASP A 62 -12.16 -18.17 25.05
CA ASP A 62 -10.83 -18.15 25.71
C ASP A 62 -9.70 -18.78 24.87
N LEU A 63 -9.94 -19.16 23.60
CA LEU A 63 -8.91 -19.77 22.75
C LEU A 63 -8.90 -19.33 21.27
N MET A 64 -9.70 -18.34 20.88
CA MET A 64 -9.61 -17.74 19.54
C MET A 64 -9.08 -16.32 19.69
N PRO A 65 -7.91 -15.98 19.12
CA PRO A 65 -7.44 -14.60 19.11
C PRO A 65 -8.53 -13.72 18.49
N SER A 66 -8.80 -12.57 19.11
CA SER A 66 -9.84 -11.68 18.59
C SER A 66 -9.48 -11.24 17.16
N MET A 67 -10.47 -10.83 16.37
CA MET A 67 -10.22 -10.33 15.01
C MET A 67 -9.27 -9.13 15.02
N ASP A 68 -9.25 -8.37 16.12
CA ASP A 68 -8.32 -7.28 16.37
C ASP A 68 -6.90 -7.79 16.67
N ASP A 69 -6.75 -8.89 17.40
CA ASP A 69 -5.45 -9.53 17.67
C ASP A 69 -4.83 -10.15 16.41
N LEU A 70 -5.65 -10.77 15.56
CA LEU A 70 -5.21 -11.30 14.26
C LEU A 70 -4.82 -10.18 13.28
N GLN A 71 -5.49 -9.03 13.35
CA GLN A 71 -5.12 -7.85 12.55
C GLN A 71 -3.89 -7.12 13.09
N ALA A 72 -3.60 -7.26 14.39
CA ALA A 72 -2.37 -6.76 15.02
C ALA A 72 -1.17 -7.70 14.80
N GLU A 73 -1.39 -8.96 14.40
CA GLU A 73 -0.31 -9.90 14.14
C GLU A 73 0.60 -9.39 13.03
N SER A 74 1.89 -9.29 13.34
CA SER A 74 2.91 -8.85 12.39
C SER A 74 3.41 -10.01 11.55
N VAL A 75 3.42 -9.87 10.23
CA VAL A 75 3.98 -10.83 9.28
C VAL A 75 5.21 -10.21 8.62
N THR A 76 6.30 -10.96 8.63
CA THR A 76 7.55 -10.57 7.97
C THR A 76 7.64 -11.25 6.61
N LEU A 77 7.71 -10.46 5.55
CA LEU A 77 7.89 -10.97 4.19
C LEU A 77 9.33 -10.75 3.73
N ARG A 78 9.90 -11.77 3.07
CA ARG A 78 11.21 -11.68 2.43
C ARG A 78 11.03 -11.49 0.93
N MET A 79 11.63 -10.46 0.38
CA MET A 79 11.46 -10.12 -1.04
C MET A 79 12.67 -9.37 -1.59
N PRO A 80 12.90 -9.40 -2.92
CA PRO A 80 13.86 -8.50 -3.56
C PRO A 80 13.52 -7.04 -3.28
N ALA A 81 14.52 -6.18 -3.10
CA ALA A 81 14.34 -4.76 -2.85
C ALA A 81 13.51 -4.04 -3.93
N ARG A 82 13.56 -4.52 -5.19
CA ARG A 82 12.69 -4.02 -6.27
C ARG A 82 11.20 -4.21 -5.99
N ILE A 83 10.80 -5.32 -5.36
CA ILE A 83 9.39 -5.60 -5.07
C ILE A 83 8.91 -4.65 -3.98
N TRP A 84 9.71 -4.49 -2.92
CA TRP A 84 9.42 -3.50 -1.89
C TRP A 84 9.37 -2.07 -2.44
N ALA A 85 10.30 -1.68 -3.31
CA ALA A 85 10.28 -0.37 -3.97
C ALA A 85 8.98 -0.15 -4.78
N GLY A 86 8.48 -1.20 -5.43
CA GLY A 86 7.18 -1.17 -6.11
C GLY A 86 6.01 -0.98 -5.15
N ILE A 87 6.00 -1.69 -4.03
CA ILE A 87 4.97 -1.55 -2.98
C ILE A 87 5.01 -0.14 -2.37
N ASP A 88 6.19 0.38 -2.04
CA ASP A 88 6.37 1.74 -1.50
C ASP A 88 5.88 2.81 -2.47
N ALA A 89 6.24 2.71 -3.76
CA ALA A 89 5.77 3.61 -4.80
C ALA A 89 4.24 3.52 -4.99
N GLY A 90 3.67 2.31 -4.92
CA GLY A 90 2.22 2.11 -4.95
C GLY A 90 1.53 2.81 -3.77
N MET A 91 2.05 2.63 -2.55
CA MET A 91 1.52 3.30 -1.35
C MET A 91 1.69 4.81 -1.38
N ASP A 92 2.77 5.34 -1.98
CA ASP A 92 2.95 6.79 -2.19
C ASP A 92 1.83 7.36 -3.08
N ASN A 93 1.51 6.66 -4.18
CA ASN A 93 0.41 7.05 -5.06
C ASN A 93 -0.94 7.01 -4.32
N VAL A 94 -1.18 5.97 -3.51
CA VAL A 94 -2.41 5.86 -2.70
C VAL A 94 -2.54 7.02 -1.73
N VAL A 95 -1.48 7.36 -0.99
CA VAL A 95 -1.47 8.50 -0.07
C VAL A 95 -1.73 9.82 -0.81
N SER A 96 -1.10 10.00 -1.98
CA SER A 96 -1.28 11.20 -2.79
C SER A 96 -2.72 11.36 -3.27
N LEU A 97 -3.33 10.29 -3.80
CA LEU A 97 -4.72 10.27 -4.25
C LEU A 97 -5.69 10.47 -3.09
N ALA A 98 -5.53 9.70 -2.02
CA ALA A 98 -6.37 9.77 -0.83
C ALA A 98 -6.35 11.16 -0.18
N THR A 99 -5.21 11.86 -0.23
CA THR A 99 -5.11 13.24 0.26
C THR A 99 -6.00 14.18 -0.56
N VAL A 100 -6.01 14.02 -1.89
CA VAL A 100 -6.83 14.85 -2.77
C VAL A 100 -8.33 14.52 -2.63
N ASP A 101 -8.65 13.25 -2.43
CA ASP A 101 -10.03 12.77 -2.32
C ASP A 101 -10.61 12.90 -0.89
N GLY A 102 -9.78 13.26 0.09
CA GLY A 102 -10.17 13.44 1.49
C GLY A 102 -10.32 12.13 2.28
N ASP A 103 -9.75 11.02 1.80
CA ASP A 103 -9.73 9.75 2.51
C ASP A 103 -8.59 9.73 3.55
N ALA A 104 -8.90 10.25 4.73
CA ALA A 104 -7.96 10.28 5.84
C ALA A 104 -7.54 8.88 6.33
N HIS A 105 -8.32 7.83 6.09
CA HIS A 105 -7.96 6.47 6.52
C HIS A 105 -6.84 5.91 5.63
N ALA A 106 -7.04 5.96 4.31
CA ALA A 106 -6.03 5.51 3.35
C ALA A 106 -4.71 6.30 3.47
N VAL A 107 -4.78 7.62 3.71
CA VAL A 107 -3.58 8.42 4.02
C VAL A 107 -2.81 7.86 5.22
N ARG A 108 -3.50 7.62 6.35
CA ARG A 108 -2.85 7.12 7.57
C ARG A 108 -2.26 5.72 7.39
N VAL A 109 -3.01 4.80 6.80
CA VAL A 109 -2.55 3.42 6.60
C VAL A 109 -1.38 3.37 5.62
N GLY A 110 -1.49 4.07 4.48
CA GLY A 110 -0.42 4.14 3.48
C GLY A 110 0.87 4.77 4.05
N GLN A 111 0.77 5.88 4.80
CA GLN A 111 1.94 6.47 5.47
C GLN A 111 2.57 5.50 6.47
N ALA A 112 1.76 4.86 7.32
CA ALA A 112 2.26 3.91 8.31
C ALA A 112 3.00 2.71 7.67
N ILE A 113 2.51 2.20 6.53
CA ILE A 113 3.18 1.13 5.76
C ILE A 113 4.56 1.60 5.28
N ARG A 114 4.61 2.77 4.66
CA ARG A 114 5.85 3.31 4.08
C ARG A 114 6.90 3.60 5.15
N GLU A 115 6.50 4.28 6.22
CA GLU A 115 7.38 4.59 7.35
C GLU A 115 7.92 3.31 7.99
N ALA A 116 7.06 2.32 8.24
CA ALA A 116 7.47 1.04 8.82
C ALA A 116 8.47 0.30 7.93
N GLY A 117 8.28 0.30 6.61
CA GLY A 117 9.19 -0.35 5.71
C GLY A 117 10.51 0.41 5.50
N TRP A 118 10.48 1.74 5.37
CA TRP A 118 11.70 2.56 5.30
C TRP A 118 12.59 2.39 6.52
N ALA A 119 12.01 2.23 7.71
CA ALA A 119 12.74 1.95 8.94
C ALA A 119 13.45 0.57 8.94
N GLN A 120 13.07 -0.34 8.04
CA GLN A 120 13.58 -1.71 7.96
C GLN A 120 14.45 -1.95 6.72
N VAL A 121 14.46 -1.04 5.74
CA VAL A 121 15.35 -1.12 4.58
C VAL A 121 16.81 -1.04 5.06
N PRO A 122 17.70 -1.96 4.62
CA PRO A 122 19.10 -1.97 5.01
C PRO A 122 19.90 -0.92 4.24
N TRP A 123 19.70 0.35 4.59
CA TRP A 123 20.41 1.47 3.98
C TRP A 123 21.92 1.37 4.22
N VAL A 124 22.72 1.53 3.17
CA VAL A 124 24.17 1.64 3.27
C VAL A 124 24.56 3.03 2.80
N ASP A 125 25.10 3.84 3.70
CA ASP A 125 25.47 5.25 3.44
C ASP A 125 24.33 6.10 2.85
N GLY A 126 23.09 5.82 3.29
CA GLY A 126 21.88 6.50 2.79
C GLY A 126 21.43 6.07 1.40
N LEU A 127 22.05 5.04 0.83
CA LEU A 127 21.68 4.47 -0.46
C LEU A 127 20.72 3.30 -0.30
N TRP A 128 19.77 3.21 -1.23
CA TRP A 128 18.89 2.04 -1.34
C TRP A 128 19.73 0.79 -1.61
N PRO A 129 19.38 -0.38 -1.04
CA PRO A 129 20.08 -1.62 -1.36
C PRO A 129 19.98 -1.97 -2.86
N PRO A 130 20.89 -2.79 -3.40
CA PRO A 130 20.74 -3.37 -4.73
C PRO A 130 19.33 -3.97 -4.95
N MET A 131 18.76 -3.75 -6.14
CA MET A 131 17.35 -4.08 -6.44
C MET A 131 17.02 -5.57 -6.39
N ASP A 132 18.04 -6.42 -6.49
CA ASP A 132 17.97 -7.88 -6.37
C ASP A 132 18.26 -8.38 -4.94
N GLN A 133 18.79 -7.53 -4.06
CA GLN A 133 19.04 -7.90 -2.66
C GLN A 133 17.73 -8.28 -1.98
N ILE A 134 17.72 -9.45 -1.34
CA ILE A 134 16.59 -9.89 -0.52
C ILE A 134 16.59 -9.09 0.78
N ILE A 135 15.49 -8.39 1.03
CA ILE A 135 15.23 -7.65 2.27
C ILE A 135 14.04 -8.29 3.01
N SER A 136 13.87 -7.94 4.28
CA SER A 136 12.78 -8.41 5.12
C SER A 136 11.99 -7.22 5.62
N ILE A 137 10.69 -7.18 5.34
CA ILE A 137 9.80 -6.12 5.79
C ILE A 137 8.72 -6.73 6.66
N ARG A 138 8.56 -6.21 7.87
CA ARG A 138 7.52 -6.61 8.80
C ARG A 138 6.44 -5.55 8.87
N LEU A 139 5.21 -5.94 8.57
CA LEU A 139 3.99 -5.14 8.71
C LEU A 139 2.92 -5.98 9.41
N THR A 140 1.82 -5.37 9.85
CA THR A 140 0.66 -6.14 10.32
C THR A 140 -0.04 -6.84 9.15
N ARG A 141 -0.80 -7.92 9.41
CA ARG A 141 -1.64 -8.55 8.38
C ARG A 141 -2.56 -7.56 7.69
N ALA A 142 -3.18 -6.65 8.45
CA ALA A 142 -4.07 -5.63 7.91
C ALA A 142 -3.35 -4.67 6.95
N GLN A 143 -2.11 -4.29 7.27
CA GLN A 143 -1.27 -3.47 6.41
C GLN A 143 -0.87 -4.19 5.12
N TRP A 144 -0.50 -5.48 5.21
CA TRP A 144 -0.21 -6.28 4.02
C TRP A 144 -1.42 -6.47 3.12
N ARG A 145 -2.60 -6.73 3.71
CA ARG A 145 -3.86 -6.83 2.95
C ARG A 145 -4.18 -5.52 2.24
N PHE A 146 -4.07 -4.38 2.93
CA PHE A 146 -4.26 -3.07 2.32
C PHE A 146 -3.31 -2.86 1.13
N ALA A 147 -2.03 -3.19 1.27
CA ALA A 147 -1.06 -3.10 0.18
C ALA A 147 -1.39 -4.04 -0.99
N ALA A 148 -1.87 -5.26 -0.72
CA ALA A 148 -2.28 -6.21 -1.74
C ALA A 148 -3.52 -5.74 -2.51
N ASP A 149 -4.54 -5.25 -1.80
CA ASP A 149 -5.76 -4.74 -2.43
C ASP A 149 -5.45 -3.58 -3.39
N GLU A 150 -4.62 -2.63 -2.97
CA GLU A 150 -4.17 -1.53 -3.81
C GLU A 150 -3.29 -1.99 -4.98
N ALA A 151 -2.42 -2.98 -4.79
CA ALA A 151 -1.64 -3.56 -5.88
C ALA A 151 -2.54 -4.25 -6.92
N ARG A 152 -3.60 -4.93 -6.48
CA ARG A 152 -4.57 -5.60 -7.35
C ARG A 152 -5.36 -4.60 -8.19
N GLU A 153 -5.83 -3.52 -7.58
CA GLU A 153 -6.51 -2.45 -8.31
C GLU A 153 -5.57 -1.72 -9.27
N SER A 154 -4.33 -1.45 -8.85
CA SER A 154 -3.34 -0.75 -9.67
C SER A 154 -2.89 -1.58 -10.87
N ALA A 155 -2.77 -2.91 -10.73
CA ALA A 155 -2.44 -3.79 -11.86
C ALA A 155 -3.43 -3.63 -13.03
N ILE A 156 -4.73 -3.57 -12.72
CA ILE A 156 -5.80 -3.36 -13.72
C ILE A 156 -5.62 -2.00 -14.40
N ASP A 157 -5.31 -0.96 -13.63
CA ASP A 157 -5.10 0.38 -14.16
C ASP A 157 -3.87 0.43 -15.08
N TYR A 158 -2.75 -0.19 -14.70
CA TYR A 158 -1.54 -0.26 -15.51
C TYR A 158 -1.71 -1.09 -16.79
N GLU A 159 -2.44 -2.20 -16.74
CA GLU A 159 -2.81 -2.98 -17.92
C GLU A 159 -3.64 -2.14 -18.91
N SER A 160 -4.59 -1.35 -18.41
CA SER A 160 -5.40 -0.46 -19.24
C SER A 160 -4.56 0.62 -19.94
N LEU A 161 -3.45 1.01 -19.31
CA LEU A 161 -2.47 1.96 -19.83
C LEU A 161 -1.40 1.33 -20.72
N ARG A 162 -1.41 -0.01 -20.87
CA ARG A 162 -0.35 -0.79 -21.53
C ARG A 162 1.03 -0.58 -20.91
N ASP A 163 1.06 -0.30 -19.61
CA ASP A 163 2.30 -0.29 -18.82
C ASP A 163 2.53 -1.69 -18.22
N GLU A 164 3.03 -2.59 -19.06
CA GLU A 164 3.26 -3.99 -18.70
C GLU A 164 4.29 -4.15 -17.58
N ALA A 165 5.26 -3.25 -17.48
CA ALA A 165 6.29 -3.31 -16.46
C ALA A 165 5.70 -3.02 -15.07
N SER A 166 4.90 -1.97 -14.95
CA SER A 166 4.21 -1.63 -13.70
C SER A 166 3.15 -2.68 -13.34
N ALA A 167 2.40 -3.18 -14.32
CA ALA A 167 1.43 -4.25 -14.09
C ALA A 167 2.11 -5.54 -13.58
N GLN A 168 3.25 -5.92 -14.17
CA GLN A 168 4.02 -7.08 -13.71
C GLN A 168 4.56 -6.87 -12.30
N LEU A 169 5.04 -5.67 -11.96
CA LEU A 169 5.51 -5.36 -10.62
C LEU A 169 4.40 -5.49 -9.57
N CYS A 170 3.17 -5.07 -9.88
CA CYS A 170 2.01 -5.30 -9.03
C CYS A 170 1.70 -6.80 -8.85
N ARG A 171 1.76 -7.59 -9.93
CA ARG A 171 1.56 -9.05 -9.87
C ARG A 171 2.63 -9.76 -9.05
N ASP A 172 3.89 -9.36 -9.19
CA ASP A 172 4.98 -9.91 -8.39
C ASP A 172 4.84 -9.56 -6.90
N ALA A 173 4.39 -8.34 -6.58
CA ALA A 173 4.10 -7.93 -5.21
C ALA A 173 2.95 -8.75 -4.60
N LEU A 174 1.87 -8.96 -5.35
CA LEU A 174 0.75 -9.82 -4.94
C LEU A 174 1.22 -11.25 -4.67
N ALA A 175 2.00 -11.83 -5.58
CA ALA A 175 2.52 -13.19 -5.41
C ALA A 175 3.34 -13.34 -4.12
N VAL A 176 4.13 -12.33 -3.74
CA VAL A 176 4.88 -12.33 -2.49
C VAL A 176 3.97 -12.22 -1.25
N ILE A 177 2.95 -11.38 -1.30
CA ILE A 177 2.04 -11.16 -0.15
C ILE A 177 1.13 -12.38 0.05
N GLU A 178 0.55 -12.90 -1.02
CA GLU A 178 -0.40 -14.02 -0.99
C GLU A 178 0.28 -15.35 -0.63
N ALA A 179 1.55 -15.54 -1.01
CA ALA A 179 2.31 -16.75 -0.64
C ALA A 179 2.58 -16.89 0.87
N ALA A 180 2.36 -15.85 1.66
CA ALA A 180 2.54 -15.86 3.11
C ALA A 180 1.23 -16.12 3.88
N ASP A 181 0.16 -16.56 3.21
CA ASP A 181 -1.16 -16.78 3.80
C ASP A 181 -1.66 -15.54 4.57
N VAL A 182 -1.41 -14.35 4.01
CA VAL A 182 -2.10 -13.13 4.41
C VAL A 182 -3.42 -13.08 3.65
N PRO A 183 -4.57 -13.39 4.28
CA PRO A 183 -5.87 -13.38 3.61
C PRO A 183 -6.37 -11.96 3.31
#